data_AF-A0A842YF62-F1
#
_entry.id   AF-A0A842YF62-F1
#
_cell.length_a   1.000
_cell.length_b   1.000
_cell.length_c   1.000
_cell.angle_alpha   90.00
_cell.angle_beta   90.00
_cell.angle_gamma   90.00
#
_symmetry.space_group_name_H-M   'P 1'
#
loop_
_entity.id
_entity.type
_entity.pdbx_description
1 polymer ?
#
loop_
_entity_poly.entity_id
_entity_poly.type
_entity_poly.pdbx_seq_one_letter_code
_entity_poly.pdbx_strand_id
1 'polypeptide(L)'
;MYFISAFLFGTFPEPKDYPVCSECRLAGNPCILIERSEPCLGPVTTAGCKARCITFDVPCIGCRGPVPHDTAWFDSLAMTFKNKGISEGQVRERFRIFGAHNPNLEPMLDKIYGGKK
;
A
#
# COMPACT_ATOMS: atom_id res chain seq x y z
N MET A 1 6.30 -2.06 -21.95
CA MET A 1 7.01 -2.97 -22.88
C MET A 1 7.59 -4.22 -22.21
N TYR A 2 8.21 -4.12 -21.02
CA TYR A 2 8.93 -5.24 -20.36
C TYR A 2 8.22 -6.60 -20.42
N PHE A 3 6.96 -6.69 -19.99
CA PHE A 3 6.21 -7.96 -19.98
C PHE A 3 6.11 -8.61 -21.37
N ILE A 4 5.71 -7.82 -22.37
CA ILE A 4 5.59 -8.30 -23.76
C ILE A 4 6.95 -8.74 -24.29
N SER A 5 8.01 -7.95 -24.01
CA SER A 5 9.37 -8.29 -24.41
C SER A 5 9.86 -9.58 -23.77
N ALA A 6 9.59 -9.80 -22.48
CA ALA A 6 9.99 -11.02 -21.78
C ALA A 6 9.38 -12.26 -22.44
N PHE A 7 8.06 -12.24 -22.71
CA PHE A 7 7.38 -13.32 -23.40
C PHE A 7 7.90 -13.54 -24.83
N LEU A 8 8.22 -12.46 -25.56
CA LEU A 8 8.78 -12.56 -26.91
C LEU A 8 10.12 -13.30 -26.94
N PHE A 9 10.96 -13.11 -25.90
CA PHE A 9 12.23 -13.81 -25.76
C PHE A 9 12.11 -15.19 -25.09
N GLY A 10 10.90 -15.71 -24.88
CA GLY A 10 10.68 -17.01 -24.22
C GLY A 10 11.01 -17.02 -22.72
N THR A 11 11.06 -15.85 -22.09
CA THR A 11 11.29 -15.68 -20.65
C THR A 11 10.02 -15.26 -19.92
N PHE A 12 9.99 -15.43 -18.61
CA PHE A 12 8.87 -14.97 -17.78
C PHE A 12 9.21 -13.63 -17.11
N PRO A 13 8.36 -12.60 -17.23
CA PRO A 13 8.64 -11.31 -16.61
C PRO A 13 8.53 -11.40 -15.09
N GLU A 14 9.46 -10.76 -14.39
CA GLU A 14 9.40 -10.63 -12.93
C GLU A 14 8.45 -9.50 -12.55
N PRO A 15 7.32 -9.79 -11.88
CA PRO A 15 6.46 -8.75 -11.35
C PRO A 15 7.16 -8.01 -10.20
N LYS A 16 6.71 -6.79 -9.95
CA LYS A 16 7.18 -6.02 -8.80
C LYS A 16 6.54 -6.59 -7.53
N ASP A 17 7.37 -6.87 -6.54
CA ASP A 17 7.02 -7.54 -5.28
C ASP A 17 7.38 -6.70 -4.03
N TYR A 18 7.76 -5.44 -4.23
CA TYR A 18 8.12 -4.51 -3.17
C TYR A 18 7.12 -3.33 -3.09
N PRO A 19 7.05 -2.62 -1.95
CA PRO A 19 6.08 -1.55 -1.75
C PRO A 19 6.47 -0.24 -2.45
N VAL A 20 5.48 0.61 -2.70
CA VAL A 20 5.68 1.98 -3.23
C VAL A 20 6.66 2.79 -2.37
N CYS A 21 6.75 2.50 -1.07
CA CYS A 21 7.72 3.13 -0.16
C CYS A 21 9.15 3.08 -0.68
N SER A 22 9.59 1.98 -1.28
CA SER A 22 10.96 1.86 -1.81
C SER A 22 11.22 2.89 -2.91
N GLU A 23 10.29 3.07 -3.84
CA GLU A 23 10.39 4.08 -4.92
C GLU A 23 10.25 5.50 -4.37
N CYS A 24 9.35 5.70 -3.39
CA CYS A 24 9.11 6.99 -2.76
C CYS A 24 10.36 7.52 -2.05
N ARG A 25 11.08 6.64 -1.32
CA ARG A 25 12.34 7.01 -0.66
C ARG A 25 13.47 7.23 -1.65
N LEU A 26 13.57 6.41 -2.69
CA LEU A 26 14.54 6.62 -3.77
C LEU A 26 14.31 7.95 -4.52
N ALA A 27 13.06 8.39 -4.64
CA ALA A 27 12.71 9.68 -5.24
C ALA A 27 12.97 10.89 -4.32
N GLY A 28 13.37 10.68 -3.06
CA GLY A 28 13.65 11.76 -2.11
C GLY A 28 12.39 12.46 -1.56
N ASN A 29 11.22 11.85 -1.69
CA ASN A 29 9.98 12.47 -1.22
C ASN A 29 9.90 12.48 0.32
N PRO A 30 9.47 13.61 0.92
CA PRO A 30 9.14 13.67 2.35
C PRO A 30 7.99 12.69 2.67
N CYS A 31 7.94 12.21 3.91
CA CYS A 31 6.96 11.20 4.27
C CYS A 31 5.64 11.85 4.67
N ILE A 32 4.70 11.93 3.72
CA ILE A 32 3.38 12.55 3.94
C ILE A 32 2.60 11.92 5.11
N LEU A 33 2.76 10.61 5.33
CA LEU A 33 2.16 9.93 6.48
C LEU A 33 2.74 10.41 7.81
N ILE A 34 4.06 10.59 7.90
CA ILE A 34 4.72 10.98 9.16
C ILE A 34 4.55 12.48 9.40
N GLU A 35 4.80 13.29 8.37
CA GLU A 35 4.89 14.75 8.47
C GLU A 35 3.52 15.42 8.47
N ARG A 36 2.56 14.91 7.69
CA ARG A 36 1.21 15.50 7.55
C ARG A 36 0.10 14.66 8.18
N SER A 37 0.45 13.48 8.72
CA SER A 37 -0.52 12.53 9.30
C SER A 37 -1.63 12.10 8.33
N GLU A 38 -1.35 12.09 7.04
CA GLU A 38 -2.29 11.67 6.01
C GLU A 38 -2.28 10.14 5.78
N PRO A 39 -3.44 9.50 5.52
CA PRO A 39 -3.55 8.05 5.36
C PRO A 39 -2.98 7.56 4.01
N CYS A 40 -1.66 7.47 3.93
CA CYS A 40 -0.93 6.98 2.77
C CYS A 40 -0.80 5.45 2.80
N LEU A 41 -1.31 4.78 1.75
CA LEU A 41 -1.22 3.32 1.60
C LEU A 41 0.08 2.81 0.96
N GLY A 42 1.06 3.69 0.73
CA GLY A 42 2.33 3.36 0.10
C GLY A 42 3.05 2.13 0.71
N PRO A 43 3.04 1.93 2.04
CA PRO A 43 3.72 0.79 2.67
C PRO A 43 3.16 -0.59 2.32
N VAL A 44 1.88 -0.68 1.94
CA VAL A 44 1.21 -1.97 1.65
C VAL A 44 0.84 -2.12 0.18
N THR A 45 1.19 -1.16 -0.68
CA THR A 45 0.81 -1.14 -2.10
C THR A 45 1.96 -1.54 -2.99
N THR A 46 1.71 -2.37 -4.00
CA THR A 46 2.71 -2.80 -4.99
C THR A 46 3.31 -1.63 -5.77
N ALA A 47 4.63 -1.58 -5.85
CA ALA A 47 5.38 -0.55 -6.56
C ALA A 47 5.27 -0.60 -8.10
N GLY A 48 5.94 0.33 -8.78
CA GLY A 48 6.01 0.44 -10.24
C GLY A 48 5.39 1.72 -10.80
N CYS A 49 4.77 2.55 -9.94
CA CYS A 49 4.24 3.86 -10.32
C CYS A 49 5.21 5.02 -10.06
N LYS A 50 6.43 4.74 -9.59
CA LYS A 50 7.46 5.73 -9.23
C LYS A 50 6.98 6.75 -8.20
N ALA A 51 6.14 6.31 -7.26
CA ALA A 51 5.55 7.17 -6.22
C ALA A 51 4.87 8.45 -6.77
N ARG A 52 4.25 8.36 -7.96
CA ARG A 52 3.71 9.53 -8.69
C ARG A 52 2.79 10.40 -7.84
N CYS A 53 1.82 9.81 -7.13
CA CYS A 53 0.88 10.58 -6.29
C CYS A 53 1.61 11.40 -5.21
N ILE A 54 2.56 10.77 -4.52
CA ILE A 54 3.26 11.38 -3.38
C ILE A 54 4.20 12.49 -3.85
N THR A 55 4.75 12.37 -5.06
CA THR A 55 5.55 13.42 -5.70
C THR A 55 4.74 14.72 -5.94
N PHE A 56 3.42 14.61 -6.02
CA PHE A 56 2.49 15.74 -6.10
C PHE A 56 1.77 15.99 -4.78
N ASP A 57 2.35 15.61 -3.64
CA ASP A 57 1.79 15.83 -2.30
C ASP A 57 0.41 15.18 -2.07
N VAL A 58 0.10 14.10 -2.79
CA VAL A 58 -1.14 13.32 -2.61
C VAL A 58 -0.80 11.95 -2.01
N PRO A 59 -1.48 11.52 -0.92
CA PRO A 59 -1.18 10.25 -0.28
C PRO A 59 -1.56 9.09 -1.21
N CYS A 60 -0.74 8.04 -1.23
CA CYS A 60 -1.01 6.85 -2.04
C CYS A 60 -2.39 6.27 -1.71
N ILE A 61 -3.20 6.07 -2.75
CA ILE A 61 -4.57 5.53 -2.64
C ILE A 61 -4.61 4.00 -2.71
N GLY A 62 -3.51 3.34 -3.07
CA GLY A 62 -3.46 1.87 -3.18
C GLY A 62 -3.84 1.27 -4.53
N CYS A 63 -3.93 2.05 -5.61
CA CYS A 63 -4.49 1.61 -6.90
C CYS A 63 -3.81 0.40 -7.57
N ARG A 64 -2.55 0.09 -7.22
CA ARG A 64 -1.82 -1.07 -7.75
C ARG A 64 -2.06 -2.36 -6.95
N GLY A 65 -2.93 -2.31 -5.95
CA GLY A 65 -3.26 -3.42 -5.08
C GLY A 65 -2.18 -3.71 -4.03
N PRO A 66 -2.46 -4.65 -3.11
CA PRO A 66 -1.55 -5.06 -2.06
C PRO A 66 -0.23 -5.62 -2.60
N VAL A 67 0.85 -5.49 -1.83
CA VAL A 67 2.12 -6.20 -2.12
C VAL A 67 1.85 -7.72 -2.16
N PRO A 68 2.37 -8.45 -3.17
CA PRO A 68 2.12 -9.90 -3.32
C PRO A 68 2.78 -10.75 -2.22
N HIS A 69 2.54 -12.06 -2.28
CA HIS A 69 3.13 -13.06 -1.39
C HIS A 69 2.77 -12.87 0.10
N ASP A 70 1.57 -12.34 0.37
CA ASP A 70 1.07 -12.08 1.73
C ASP A 70 2.00 -11.18 2.58
N THR A 71 2.78 -10.33 1.91
CA THR A 71 3.70 -9.38 2.56
C THR A 71 3.10 -7.98 2.74
N ALA A 72 1.82 -7.81 2.43
CA ALA A 72 1.08 -6.59 2.72
C ALA A 72 0.63 -6.55 4.20
N TRP A 73 1.47 -6.01 5.07
CA TRP A 73 1.24 -5.91 6.53
C TRP A 73 0.22 -4.82 6.90
N PHE A 74 -1.06 -5.08 6.63
CA PHE A 74 -2.15 -4.13 6.92
C PHE A 74 -2.29 -3.79 8.41
N ASP A 75 -2.02 -4.74 9.30
CA ASP A 75 -2.12 -4.54 10.75
C ASP A 75 -1.09 -3.52 11.25
N SER A 76 0.16 -3.61 10.80
CA SER A 76 1.22 -2.66 11.15
C SER A 76 0.91 -1.24 10.67
N LEU A 77 0.44 -1.10 9.43
CA LEU A 77 0.05 0.20 8.89
C LEU A 77 -1.21 0.75 9.59
N ALA A 78 -2.20 -0.10 9.88
CA ALA A 78 -3.38 0.27 10.65
C ALA A 78 -3.02 0.75 12.05
N MET A 79 -2.08 0.10 12.75
CA MET A 79 -1.59 0.54 14.05
C MET A 79 -0.94 1.93 13.96
N THR A 80 -0.19 2.20 12.88
CA THR A 80 0.38 3.53 12.63
C THR A 80 -0.70 4.60 12.45
N PHE A 81 -1.76 4.29 11.69
CA PHE A 81 -2.90 5.20 11.53
C PHE A 81 -3.64 5.46 12.84
N LYS A 82 -3.86 4.41 13.64
CA LYS A 82 -4.46 4.51 14.99
C LYS A 82 -3.65 5.45 15.89
N ASN A 83 -2.33 5.28 15.92
CA ASN A 83 -1.44 6.13 16.71
C ASN A 83 -1.43 7.61 16.25
N LYS A 84 -1.78 7.87 14.99
CA LYS A 84 -1.94 9.22 14.44
C LYS A 84 -3.37 9.79 14.56
N GLY A 85 -4.27 9.07 15.22
CA GLY A 85 -5.64 9.53 15.48
C GLY A 85 -6.57 9.44 14.27
N ILE A 86 -6.22 8.67 13.23
CA ILE A 86 -7.11 8.44 12.09
C ILE A 86 -8.21 7.47 12.50
N SER A 87 -9.47 7.81 12.22
CA SER A 87 -10.62 7.00 12.63
C SER A 87 -10.62 5.61 11.98
N GLU A 88 -11.06 4.59 12.72
CA GLU A 88 -11.17 3.21 12.19
C GLU A 88 -11.97 3.16 10.89
N GLY A 89 -13.12 3.85 10.84
CA GLY A 89 -13.98 3.87 9.66
C GLY A 89 -13.25 4.41 8.42
N GLN A 90 -12.52 5.51 8.59
CA GLN A 90 -11.69 6.08 7.52
C GLN A 90 -10.56 5.12 7.11
N VAL A 91 -9.94 4.45 8.07
CA VAL A 91 -8.87 3.47 7.80
C VAL A 91 -9.40 2.29 6.98
N ARG A 92 -10.49 1.66 7.43
CA ARG A 92 -11.10 0.52 6.73
C ARG A 92 -11.56 0.91 5.33
N GLU A 93 -12.25 2.04 5.20
CA GLU A 93 -12.71 2.52 3.89
C GLU A 93 -11.53 2.74 2.95
N ARG A 94 -10.46 3.38 3.45
CA ARG A 94 -9.26 3.64 2.66
C ARG A 94 -8.61 2.35 2.16
N PHE A 95 -8.43 1.35 3.03
CA PHE A 95 -7.86 0.06 2.64
C PHE A 95 -8.74 -0.70 1.64
N ARG A 96 -10.06 -0.67 1.81
CA ARG A 96 -11.00 -1.46 1.00
C ARG A 96 -11.02 -1.06 -0.47
N ILE A 97 -10.81 0.21 -0.81
CA ILE A 97 -10.90 0.71 -2.20
C ILE A 97 -10.15 -0.20 -3.18
N PHE A 98 -8.92 -0.61 -2.84
CA PHE A 98 -8.11 -1.50 -3.68
C PHE A 98 -7.59 -2.74 -2.96
N GLY A 99 -7.85 -2.88 -1.66
CA GLY A 99 -7.41 -4.01 -0.84
C GLY A 99 -8.50 -5.04 -0.53
N ALA A 100 -9.78 -4.77 -0.83
CA ALA A 100 -10.90 -5.62 -0.40
C ALA A 100 -10.85 -7.07 -0.91
N HIS A 101 -10.14 -7.34 -2.01
CA HIS A 101 -9.98 -8.69 -2.56
C HIS A 101 -8.96 -9.53 -1.78
N ASN A 102 -8.14 -8.92 -0.91
CA ASN A 102 -7.14 -9.65 -0.15
C ASN A 102 -7.80 -10.28 1.10
N PRO A 103 -7.78 -11.61 1.24
CA PRO A 103 -8.46 -12.30 2.34
C PRO A 103 -7.86 -11.95 3.72
N ASN A 104 -6.60 -11.50 3.77
CA ASN A 104 -5.92 -11.15 5.01
C ASN A 104 -6.26 -9.74 5.51
N LEU A 105 -6.96 -8.91 4.71
CA LEU A 105 -7.23 -7.52 5.07
C LEU A 105 -8.06 -7.39 6.35
N GLU A 106 -9.30 -7.90 6.35
CA GLU A 106 -10.20 -7.75 7.51
C GLU A 106 -9.64 -8.43 8.78
N PRO A 107 -9.11 -9.68 8.74
CA PRO A 107 -8.49 -10.29 9.91
C PRO A 107 -7.36 -9.45 10.52
N MET A 108 -6.53 -8.82 9.68
CA MET A 108 -5.46 -7.94 10.14
C MET A 108 -5.98 -6.63 10.74
N LEU A 109 -7.05 -6.05 10.20
CA LEU A 109 -7.65 -4.83 10.75
C LEU A 109 -8.38 -5.09 12.07
N ASP A 110 -9.08 -6.22 12.18
CA ASP A 110 -9.79 -6.63 13.39
C ASP A 110 -8.85 -6.87 14.57
N LYS A 111 -7.63 -7.35 14.30
CA LYS A 111 -6.57 -7.46 15.31
C LYS A 111 -6.20 -6.10 15.94
N ILE A 112 -6.34 -4.99 15.21
CA ILE A 112 -5.92 -3.66 15.66
C ILE A 112 -7.06 -2.85 16.29
N TYR A 113 -8.24 -2.92 15.69
CA TYR A 113 -9.40 -2.13 16.11
C TYR A 113 -10.37 -2.91 17.00
N GLY A 114 -10.18 -4.22 17.13
CA GLY A 114 -11.14 -5.11 17.75
C GLY A 114 -12.21 -5.48 16.73
N GLY A 115 -12.41 -6.78 16.50
CA GLY A 115 -13.50 -7.23 15.64
C GLY A 115 -14.84 -6.85 16.27
N LYS A 116 -15.69 -6.14 15.52
CA LYS A 116 -17.13 -6.23 15.78
C LYS A 116 -17.52 -7.67 15.48
N LYS A 117 -17.86 -8.42 16.53
CA LYS A 117 -18.72 -9.61 16.38
C LYS A 117 -20.01 -9.23 15.68
#